data_AF-T0NCS2-F1
#
_entry.id   AF-T0NCS2-F1
#
_cell.length_a   1.000
_cell.length_b   1.000
_cell.length_c   1.000
_cell.angle_alpha   90.00
_cell.angle_beta   90.00
_cell.angle_gamma   90.00
#
_symmetry.space_group_name_H-M   'P 1'
#
loop_
_entity.id
_entity.type
_entity.pdbx_description
1 polymer ?
#
loop_
_entity_poly.entity_id
_entity_poly.type
_entity_poly.pdbx_seq_one_letter_code
_entity_poly.pdbx_strand_id
1 'polypeptide(L)'
;MKGDGFFIRNGVLQLRRLFLVVFLVEIGIFIAISSLSIHNQVLLSAFKNEQQSIVTLSLPDMILEIFPHNLLVATIEFIPVIGQLFFLLSSIETSIIISIEGTSLHTSGLVVFFSLAILPHTWLELPSYAVATSTSIYLIYLLAKRGQILHSNIMKVVYMYLFVVLELAIAGTFESTEIYMPRIYASPYNIEYPLMLWIAAVPVIYLLIRLYRRIDRDEYDRKIKNKPEDFTQF
;
A
#
# COMPACT_ATOMS: atom_id res chain seq x y z
N MET A 1 11.96 -4.64 33.77
CA MET A 1 12.50 -4.33 32.43
C MET A 1 11.79 -5.20 31.41
N LYS A 2 10.91 -4.64 30.57
CA LYS A 2 10.38 -5.41 29.42
C LYS A 2 11.46 -5.35 28.34
N GLY A 3 11.97 -6.52 27.95
CA GLY A 3 13.06 -6.65 26.98
C GLY A 3 12.69 -6.08 25.62
N ASP A 4 13.69 -5.51 24.94
CA ASP A 4 13.57 -5.13 23.54
C ASP A 4 13.23 -6.37 22.69
N GLY A 5 12.24 -6.23 21.81
CA GLY A 5 11.82 -7.26 20.86
C GLY A 5 11.96 -6.76 19.41
N PHE A 6 11.62 -7.62 18.45
CA PHE A 6 11.65 -7.22 17.04
C PHE A 6 10.74 -6.02 16.77
N PHE A 7 9.54 -5.97 17.33
CA PHE A 7 8.61 -4.85 17.09
C PHE A 7 8.75 -3.69 18.08
N ILE A 8 9.26 -3.94 19.28
CA ILE A 8 9.26 -2.96 20.38
C ILE A 8 10.70 -2.68 20.78
N ARG A 9 11.09 -1.41 20.79
CA ARG A 9 12.38 -0.98 21.32
C ARG A 9 12.20 0.17 22.31
N ASN A 10 12.82 0.07 23.48
CA ASN A 10 12.64 1.03 24.58
C ASN A 10 11.16 1.29 24.92
N GLY A 11 10.32 0.24 24.80
CA GLY A 11 8.88 0.37 25.05
C GLY A 11 8.14 1.26 24.04
N VAL A 12 8.62 1.36 22.80
CA VAL A 12 7.92 1.98 21.67
C VAL A 12 7.87 1.03 20.47
N LEU A 13 6.68 0.87 19.90
CA LEU A 13 6.46 0.09 18.69
C LEU A 13 7.14 0.77 17.48
N GLN A 14 7.89 -0.01 16.70
CA GLN A 14 8.64 0.46 15.54
C GLN A 14 7.78 0.34 14.27
N LEU A 15 7.24 1.47 13.80
CA LEU A 15 6.32 1.56 12.66
C LEU A 15 6.97 1.02 11.39
N ARG A 16 8.24 1.31 11.13
CA ARG A 16 8.94 0.79 9.94
C ARG A 16 8.94 -0.75 9.88
N ARG A 17 9.17 -1.41 11.01
CA ARG A 17 9.22 -2.88 11.07
C ARG A 17 7.82 -3.48 10.92
N LEU A 18 6.83 -2.80 11.48
CA LEU A 18 5.44 -3.18 11.35
C LEU A 18 4.96 -3.04 9.91
N PHE A 19 5.24 -1.91 9.26
CA PHE A 19 5.01 -1.69 7.83
C PHE A 19 5.58 -2.82 6.98
N LEU A 20 6.86 -3.18 7.17
CA LEU A 20 7.49 -4.25 6.39
C LEU A 20 6.78 -5.60 6.58
N VAL A 21 6.36 -5.93 7.80
CA VAL A 21 5.66 -7.19 8.06
C VAL A 21 4.25 -7.17 7.47
N VAL A 22 3.51 -6.06 7.61
CA VAL A 22 2.18 -5.90 7.01
C VAL A 22 2.26 -5.99 5.49
N PHE A 23 3.21 -5.32 4.86
CA PHE A 23 3.44 -5.38 3.42
C PHE A 23 3.79 -6.79 2.93
N LEU A 24 4.63 -7.53 3.67
CA LEU A 24 4.93 -8.92 3.32
C LEU A 24 3.72 -9.85 3.50
N VAL A 25 2.87 -9.60 4.50
CA VAL A 25 1.61 -10.32 4.68
C VAL A 25 0.65 -10.04 3.52
N GLU A 26 0.53 -8.78 3.11
CA GLU A 26 -0.26 -8.34 1.96
C GLU A 26 0.14 -9.10 0.69
N ILE A 27 1.43 -9.04 0.32
CA ILE A 27 1.98 -9.75 -0.83
C ILE A 27 1.75 -11.26 -0.70
N GLY A 28 1.87 -11.81 0.51
CA GLY A 28 1.56 -13.21 0.79
C GLY A 28 0.11 -13.58 0.50
N ILE A 29 -0.85 -12.73 0.86
CA ILE A 29 -2.28 -12.90 0.55
C ILE A 29 -2.50 -12.87 -0.96
N PHE A 30 -1.94 -11.87 -1.65
CA PHE A 30 -2.04 -11.74 -3.10
C PHE A 30 -1.53 -12.99 -3.82
N ILE A 31 -0.34 -13.48 -3.46
CA ILE A 31 0.22 -14.70 -4.07
C ILE A 31 -0.63 -15.92 -3.74
N ALA A 32 -0.99 -16.12 -2.47
CA ALA A 32 -1.71 -17.31 -2.03
C ALA A 32 -3.08 -17.42 -2.68
N ILE A 33 -3.89 -16.35 -2.63
CA ILE A 33 -5.26 -16.36 -3.12
C ILE A 33 -5.31 -16.30 -4.65
N SER A 34 -4.46 -15.49 -5.30
CA SER A 34 -4.42 -15.42 -6.78
C SER A 34 -3.93 -16.72 -7.42
N SER A 35 -3.25 -17.59 -6.68
CA SER A 35 -2.84 -18.92 -7.16
C SER A 35 -3.99 -19.92 -7.28
N LEU A 36 -5.12 -19.65 -6.61
CA LEU A 36 -6.30 -20.49 -6.69
C LEU A 36 -6.97 -20.32 -8.07
N SER A 37 -7.70 -21.34 -8.51
CA SER A 37 -8.48 -21.29 -9.76
C SER A 37 -9.97 -21.06 -9.45
N ILE A 38 -10.31 -19.84 -9.06
CA ILE A 38 -11.67 -19.49 -8.65
C ILE A 38 -12.51 -19.13 -9.88
N HIS A 39 -13.65 -19.79 -10.04
CA HIS A 39 -14.59 -19.52 -11.12
C HIS A 39 -15.87 -18.89 -10.55
N ASN A 40 -16.14 -17.63 -10.87
CA ASN A 40 -17.36 -16.95 -10.46
C ASN A 40 -17.79 -15.93 -11.53
N GLN A 41 -18.75 -16.32 -12.37
CA GLN A 41 -19.22 -15.47 -13.48
C GLN A 41 -19.97 -14.22 -13.03
N VAL A 42 -20.67 -14.28 -11.90
CA VAL A 42 -21.41 -13.14 -11.35
C VAL A 42 -20.43 -12.05 -10.94
N LEU A 43 -19.40 -12.44 -10.19
CA LEU A 43 -18.37 -11.51 -9.73
C LEU A 43 -17.50 -11.00 -10.89
N LEU A 44 -17.15 -11.85 -11.85
CA LEU A 44 -16.46 -11.44 -13.08
C LEU A 44 -17.26 -10.38 -13.84
N SER A 45 -18.57 -10.58 -14.02
CA SER A 45 -19.42 -9.65 -14.76
C SER A 45 -19.54 -8.31 -14.03
N ALA A 46 -19.66 -8.34 -12.69
CA ALA A 46 -19.66 -7.12 -11.88
C ALA A 46 -18.35 -6.34 -12.04
N PHE A 47 -17.21 -7.03 -11.91
CA PHE A 47 -15.88 -6.45 -12.11
C PHE A 47 -15.70 -5.88 -13.52
N LYS A 48 -16.10 -6.60 -14.57
CA LYS A 48 -16.00 -6.12 -15.96
C LYS A 48 -16.87 -4.90 -16.22
N ASN A 49 -18.06 -4.82 -15.62
CA ASN A 49 -18.91 -3.64 -15.74
C ASN A 49 -18.28 -2.41 -15.06
N GLU A 50 -17.72 -2.59 -13.87
CA GLU A 50 -17.01 -1.54 -13.13
C GLU A 50 -15.76 -1.09 -13.89
N GLN A 51 -14.93 -2.04 -14.33
CA GLN A 51 -13.78 -1.76 -15.19
C GLN A 51 -14.21 -0.99 -16.45
N GLN A 52 -15.30 -1.41 -17.10
CA GLN A 52 -15.79 -0.73 -18.30
C GLN A 52 -16.23 0.71 -18.03
N SER A 53 -16.83 0.99 -16.87
CA SER A 53 -17.17 2.37 -16.49
C SER A 53 -15.95 3.27 -16.31
N ILE A 54 -14.81 2.72 -15.90
CA ILE A 54 -13.56 3.47 -15.70
C ILE A 54 -12.82 3.64 -17.03
N VAL A 55 -12.73 2.58 -17.86
CA VAL A 55 -11.97 2.64 -19.12
C VAL A 55 -12.62 3.48 -20.22
N THR A 56 -13.82 4.00 -19.99
CA THR A 56 -14.46 4.97 -20.90
C THR A 56 -14.23 6.43 -20.50
N LEU A 57 -13.68 6.69 -19.32
CA LEU A 57 -13.49 8.03 -18.80
C LEU A 57 -12.31 8.76 -19.45
N SER A 58 -12.37 10.09 -19.39
CA SER A 58 -11.21 10.96 -19.68
C SER A 58 -10.13 10.75 -18.60
N LEU A 59 -8.87 11.09 -18.90
CA LEU A 59 -7.78 10.88 -17.95
C LEU A 59 -8.02 11.60 -16.59
N PRO A 60 -8.44 12.89 -16.55
CA PRO A 60 -8.76 13.54 -15.27
C PRO A 60 -9.90 12.86 -14.51
N ASP A 61 -10.97 12.46 -15.20
CA ASP A 61 -12.13 11.82 -14.56
C ASP A 61 -11.76 10.44 -14.00
N MET A 62 -10.90 9.70 -14.70
CA MET A 62 -10.38 8.41 -14.24
C MET A 62 -9.56 8.54 -12.96
N ILE A 63 -8.72 9.58 -12.87
CA ILE A 63 -7.97 9.88 -11.64
C ILE A 63 -8.95 10.19 -10.50
N LEU A 64 -9.98 10.97 -10.77
CA LEU A 64 -11.01 11.34 -9.79
C LEU A 64 -11.94 10.19 -9.39
N GLU A 65 -11.97 9.09 -10.14
CA GLU A 65 -12.70 7.87 -9.77
C GLU A 65 -11.81 6.92 -8.96
N ILE A 66 -10.60 6.65 -9.45
CA ILE A 66 -9.66 5.68 -8.86
C ILE A 66 -9.11 6.16 -7.52
N PHE A 67 -8.61 7.41 -7.45
CA PHE A 67 -7.97 7.91 -6.23
C PHE A 67 -8.92 7.92 -5.01
N PRO A 68 -10.15 8.45 -5.09
CA PRO A 68 -11.06 8.46 -3.94
C PRO A 68 -11.49 7.06 -3.53
N HIS A 69 -11.64 6.12 -4.47
CA HIS A 69 -11.91 4.72 -4.16
C HIS A 69 -10.79 4.12 -3.32
N ASN A 70 -9.54 4.22 -3.77
CA ASN A 70 -8.38 3.69 -3.05
C ASN A 70 -8.18 4.40 -1.71
N LEU A 71 -8.41 5.72 -1.66
CA LEU A 71 -8.34 6.49 -0.43
C LEU A 71 -9.42 6.08 0.57
N LEU A 72 -10.63 5.76 0.12
CA LEU A 72 -11.71 5.27 0.99
C LEU A 72 -11.30 3.95 1.65
N VAL A 73 -10.80 2.99 0.86
CA VAL A 73 -10.27 1.71 1.36
C VAL A 73 -9.18 1.95 2.41
N ALA A 74 -8.15 2.72 2.08
CA ALA A 74 -7.05 3.00 3.00
C ALA A 74 -7.50 3.77 4.25
N THR A 75 -8.52 4.63 4.14
CA THR A 75 -9.08 5.35 5.29
C THR A 75 -9.77 4.40 6.26
N ILE A 76 -10.51 3.40 5.75
CA ILE A 76 -11.12 2.36 6.58
C ILE A 76 -10.04 1.52 7.26
N GLU A 77 -8.99 1.14 6.54
CA GLU A 77 -7.82 0.42 7.07
C GLU A 77 -7.07 1.20 8.17
N PHE A 78 -7.16 2.54 8.12
CA PHE A 78 -6.61 3.43 9.14
C PHE A 78 -7.39 3.40 10.46
N ILE A 79 -8.64 2.92 10.48
CA ILE A 79 -9.48 2.87 11.68
C ILE A 79 -8.96 1.78 12.64
N PRO A 80 -8.71 2.08 13.93
CA PRO A 80 -8.30 1.07 14.91
C PRO A 80 -9.27 -0.10 15.00
N VAL A 81 -8.75 -1.33 15.07
CA VAL A 81 -9.47 -2.62 15.17
C VAL A 81 -10.23 -2.99 13.90
N ILE A 82 -11.09 -2.10 13.40
CA ILE A 82 -11.87 -2.31 12.18
C ILE A 82 -10.95 -2.41 10.96
N GLY A 83 -9.93 -1.56 10.89
CA GLY A 83 -9.06 -1.47 9.74
C GLY A 83 -8.22 -2.71 9.48
N GLN A 84 -7.79 -3.44 10.52
CA GLN A 84 -7.06 -4.70 10.33
C GLN A 84 -7.94 -5.81 9.74
N LEU A 85 -9.21 -5.86 10.13
CA LEU A 85 -10.18 -6.79 9.53
C LEU A 85 -10.47 -6.39 8.08
N PHE A 86 -10.67 -5.10 7.84
CA PHE A 86 -10.94 -4.60 6.50
C PHE A 86 -9.76 -4.82 5.55
N PHE A 87 -8.53 -4.57 5.98
CA PHE A 87 -7.30 -4.84 5.22
C PHE A 87 -7.20 -6.29 4.75
N LEU A 88 -7.54 -7.26 5.61
CA LEU A 88 -7.55 -8.66 5.22
C LEU A 88 -8.67 -8.95 4.20
N LEU A 89 -9.86 -8.39 4.42
CA LEU A 89 -11.00 -8.57 3.53
C LEU A 89 -10.76 -7.96 2.15
N SER A 90 -10.31 -6.70 2.09
CA SER A 90 -9.98 -5.98 0.85
C SER A 90 -8.89 -6.73 0.08
N SER A 91 -7.79 -7.12 0.74
CA SER A 91 -6.71 -7.89 0.12
C SER A 91 -7.19 -9.23 -0.44
N ILE A 92 -8.04 -9.96 0.29
CA ILE A 92 -8.61 -11.23 -0.17
C ILE A 92 -9.53 -11.00 -1.36
N GLU A 93 -10.43 -10.01 -1.29
CA GLU A 93 -11.39 -9.70 -2.36
C GLU A 93 -10.67 -9.33 -3.66
N THR A 94 -9.70 -8.42 -3.62
CA THR A 94 -8.89 -8.05 -4.79
C THR A 94 -8.16 -9.27 -5.36
N SER A 95 -7.59 -10.12 -4.50
CA SER A 95 -6.91 -11.33 -4.95
C SER A 95 -7.86 -12.37 -5.57
N ILE A 96 -9.11 -12.44 -5.10
CA ILE A 96 -10.16 -13.27 -5.71
C ILE A 96 -10.50 -12.75 -7.10
N ILE A 97 -10.63 -11.43 -7.27
CA ILE A 97 -10.85 -10.82 -8.60
C ILE A 97 -9.71 -11.16 -9.55
N ILE A 98 -8.45 -11.05 -9.10
CA ILE A 98 -7.28 -11.42 -9.90
C ILE A 98 -7.30 -12.91 -10.27
N SER A 99 -7.65 -13.80 -9.34
CA SER A 99 -7.83 -15.23 -9.61
C SER A 99 -8.88 -15.49 -10.69
N ILE A 100 -10.05 -14.85 -10.56
CA ILE A 100 -11.17 -14.99 -11.50
C ILE A 100 -10.79 -14.46 -12.89
N GLU A 101 -10.16 -13.29 -12.96
CA GLU A 101 -9.65 -12.73 -14.21
C GLU A 101 -8.70 -13.71 -14.90
N GLY A 102 -7.76 -14.29 -14.15
CA GLY A 102 -6.86 -15.33 -14.66
C GLY A 102 -7.60 -16.50 -15.28
N THR A 103 -8.57 -17.08 -14.56
CA THR A 103 -9.37 -18.20 -15.10
C THR A 103 -10.15 -17.82 -16.36
N SER A 104 -10.67 -16.58 -16.43
CA SER A 104 -11.41 -16.06 -17.60
C SER A 104 -10.52 -15.92 -18.84
N LEU A 105 -9.24 -15.60 -18.64
CA LEU A 105 -8.21 -15.51 -19.68
C LEU A 105 -7.53 -16.86 -19.96
N HIS A 106 -8.05 -17.96 -19.41
CA HIS A 106 -7.44 -19.30 -19.49
C HIS A 106 -5.97 -19.34 -19.02
N THR A 107 -5.64 -18.53 -18.02
CA THR A 107 -4.32 -18.47 -17.37
C THR A 107 -4.43 -18.59 -15.85
N SER A 108 -3.30 -18.59 -15.15
CA SER A 108 -3.30 -18.53 -13.68
C SER A 108 -3.49 -17.07 -13.22
N GLY A 109 -4.23 -16.86 -12.13
CA GLY A 109 -4.30 -15.56 -11.47
C GLY A 109 -2.93 -15.03 -11.03
N LEU A 110 -1.94 -15.90 -10.78
CA LEU A 110 -0.56 -15.47 -10.55
C LEU A 110 0.03 -14.73 -11.74
N VAL A 111 -0.27 -15.16 -12.96
CA VAL A 111 0.21 -14.47 -14.17
C VAL A 111 -0.40 -13.08 -14.25
N VAL A 112 -1.69 -12.95 -13.92
CA VAL A 112 -2.37 -11.64 -13.84
C VAL A 112 -1.76 -10.78 -12.74
N PHE A 113 -1.59 -11.30 -11.53
CA PHE A 113 -0.95 -10.60 -10.42
C PHE A 113 0.45 -10.09 -10.80
N PHE A 114 1.31 -10.96 -11.35
CA PHE A 114 2.66 -10.55 -11.73
C PHE A 114 2.66 -9.57 -12.91
N SER A 115 1.69 -9.65 -13.82
CA SER A 115 1.56 -8.65 -14.89
C SER A 115 1.23 -7.27 -14.34
N LEU A 116 0.37 -7.19 -13.32
CA LEU A 116 0.06 -5.95 -12.60
C LEU A 116 1.26 -5.48 -11.78
N ALA A 117 1.93 -6.39 -11.06
CA ALA A 117 3.08 -6.07 -10.23
C ALA A 117 4.32 -5.60 -11.00
N ILE A 118 4.36 -5.73 -12.33
CA ILE A 118 5.41 -5.11 -13.14
C ILE A 118 5.11 -3.62 -13.37
N LEU A 119 3.86 -3.17 -13.21
CA LEU A 119 3.45 -1.79 -13.41
C LEU A 119 3.76 -0.91 -12.18
N PRO A 120 4.09 0.38 -12.39
CA PRO A 120 4.48 1.25 -11.30
C PRO A 120 3.34 1.58 -10.32
N HIS A 121 2.07 1.64 -10.73
CA HIS A 121 0.95 1.92 -9.80
C HIS A 121 0.93 0.93 -8.63
N THR A 122 1.17 -0.37 -8.88
CA THR A 122 1.14 -1.41 -7.84
C THR A 122 2.17 -1.15 -6.73
N TRP A 123 3.34 -0.62 -7.08
CA TRP A 123 4.41 -0.29 -6.11
C TRP A 123 4.24 1.06 -5.42
N LEU A 124 3.23 1.83 -5.79
CA LEU A 124 2.80 3.04 -5.11
C LEU A 124 1.58 2.76 -4.23
N GLU A 125 0.65 1.95 -4.73
CA GLU A 125 -0.63 1.66 -4.08
C GLU A 125 -0.49 0.67 -2.92
N LEU A 126 0.10 -0.52 -3.13
CA LEU A 126 0.19 -1.54 -2.08
C LEU A 126 0.93 -1.03 -0.82
N PRO A 127 2.07 -0.31 -0.93
CA PRO A 127 2.69 0.27 0.25
C PRO A 127 1.78 1.24 1.01
N SER A 128 0.85 1.93 0.34
CA SER A 128 -0.09 2.84 0.98
C SER A 128 -1.01 2.11 1.97
N TYR A 129 -1.56 0.96 1.58
CA TYR A 129 -2.40 0.10 2.42
C TYR A 129 -1.61 -0.48 3.61
N ALA A 130 -0.37 -0.92 3.35
CA ALA A 130 0.52 -1.37 4.42
C ALA A 130 0.87 -0.24 5.41
N VAL A 131 1.08 0.99 4.95
CA VAL A 131 1.30 2.17 5.82
C VAL A 131 0.04 2.50 6.61
N ALA A 132 -1.14 2.48 5.99
CA ALA A 132 -2.41 2.73 6.66
C ALA A 132 -2.66 1.72 7.79
N THR A 133 -2.57 0.43 7.47
CA THR A 133 -2.79 -0.67 8.42
C THR A 133 -1.74 -0.68 9.54
N SER A 134 -0.46 -0.49 9.23
CA SER A 134 0.59 -0.41 10.25
C SER A 134 0.42 0.80 11.16
N THR A 135 -0.02 1.94 10.63
CA THR A 135 -0.31 3.13 11.44
C THR A 135 -1.54 2.93 12.32
N SER A 136 -2.57 2.23 11.83
CA SER A 136 -3.73 1.84 12.62
C SER A 136 -3.33 0.93 13.80
N ILE A 137 -2.48 -0.07 13.59
CA ILE A 137 -1.94 -0.93 14.67
C ILE A 137 -1.10 -0.10 15.65
N TYR A 138 -0.29 0.85 15.17
CA TYR A 138 0.46 1.77 16.02
C TYR A 138 -0.47 2.64 16.88
N LEU A 139 -1.58 3.11 16.33
CA LEU A 139 -2.58 3.86 17.07
C LEU A 139 -3.26 2.99 18.15
N ILE A 140 -3.60 1.73 17.86
CA ILE A 140 -4.10 0.77 18.86
C ILE A 140 -3.10 0.64 20.02
N TYR A 141 -1.81 0.50 19.69
CA TYR A 141 -0.74 0.41 20.70
C TYR A 141 -0.68 1.66 21.59
N LEU A 142 -0.79 2.85 21.01
CA LEU A 142 -0.83 4.11 21.77
C LEU A 142 -2.06 4.20 22.68
N LEU A 143 -3.24 3.83 22.18
CA LEU A 143 -4.49 3.85 22.93
C LEU A 143 -4.48 2.85 24.09
N ALA A 144 -3.87 1.68 23.90
CA ALA A 144 -3.72 0.66 24.95
C ALA A 144 -2.75 1.10 26.05
N LYS A 145 -1.74 1.92 25.72
CA LYS A 145 -0.76 2.44 26.68
C LYS A 145 -1.32 3.68 27.41
N ARG A 146 -2.28 3.45 28.31
CA ARG A 146 -2.93 4.49 29.13
C ARG A 146 -1.90 5.46 29.73
N GLY A 147 -2.01 6.75 29.39
CA GLY A 147 -1.24 7.84 30.03
C GLY A 147 0.00 8.35 29.30
N GLN A 148 0.33 7.89 28.09
CA GLN A 148 1.51 8.36 27.33
C GLN A 148 1.19 8.74 25.87
N ILE A 149 0.01 9.28 25.61
CA ILE A 149 -0.29 9.90 24.32
C ILE A 149 0.40 11.27 24.29
N LEU A 150 1.63 11.30 23.79
CA LEU A 150 2.31 12.57 23.50
C LEU A 150 1.72 13.17 22.22
N HIS A 151 1.57 14.50 22.21
CA HIS A 151 1.19 15.26 21.01
C HIS A 151 2.03 14.87 19.78
N SER A 152 3.33 14.63 19.96
CA SER A 152 4.22 14.18 18.88
C SER A 152 3.80 12.84 18.25
N ASN A 153 3.27 11.91 19.04
CA ASN A 153 2.83 10.60 18.54
C ASN A 153 1.54 10.72 17.71
N ILE A 154 0.62 11.60 18.12
CA ILE A 154 -0.61 11.87 17.35
C ILE A 154 -0.28 12.62 16.06
N MET A 155 0.59 13.62 16.12
CA MET A 155 1.03 14.33 14.90
C MET A 155 1.71 13.37 13.91
N LYS A 156 2.49 12.40 14.38
CA LYS A 156 3.04 11.34 13.52
C LYS A 156 1.94 10.55 12.81
N VAL A 157 0.88 10.15 13.50
CA VAL A 157 -0.28 9.47 12.90
C VAL A 157 -0.96 10.34 11.85
N VAL A 158 -1.19 11.63 12.14
CA VAL A 158 -1.77 12.57 11.18
C VAL A 158 -0.87 12.73 9.93
N TYR A 159 0.45 12.88 10.12
CA TYR A 159 1.37 12.97 8.99
C TYR A 159 1.43 11.68 8.17
N MET A 160 1.30 10.51 8.79
CA MET A 160 1.22 9.24 8.08
C MET A 160 -0.08 9.12 7.28
N TYR A 161 -1.21 9.59 7.81
CA TYR A 161 -2.45 9.65 7.02
C TYR A 161 -2.31 10.58 5.82
N LEU A 162 -1.77 11.79 6.00
CA LEU A 162 -1.51 12.72 4.89
C LEU A 162 -0.51 12.16 3.88
N PHE A 163 0.46 11.37 4.33
CA PHE A 163 1.38 10.64 3.46
C PHE A 163 0.63 9.61 2.59
N VAL A 164 -0.27 8.81 3.18
CA VAL A 164 -1.12 7.85 2.44
C VAL A 164 -2.00 8.57 1.41
N VAL A 165 -2.61 9.71 1.77
CA VAL A 165 -3.39 10.53 0.82
C VAL A 165 -2.53 10.95 -0.38
N LEU A 166 -1.31 11.43 -0.12
CA LEU A 166 -0.38 11.83 -1.18
C LEU A 166 0.04 10.64 -2.05
N GLU A 167 0.38 9.51 -1.42
CA GLU A 167 0.84 8.31 -2.10
C GLU A 167 -0.24 7.74 -3.03
N LEU A 168 -1.49 7.67 -2.56
CA LEU A 168 -2.63 7.20 -3.36
C LEU A 168 -3.03 8.17 -4.47
N ALA A 169 -2.91 9.49 -4.26
CA ALA A 169 -3.16 10.46 -5.34
C ALA A 169 -2.16 10.30 -6.48
N ILE A 170 -0.90 10.03 -6.13
CA ILE A 170 0.15 9.70 -7.09
C ILE A 170 -0.15 8.35 -7.75
N ALA A 171 -0.45 7.30 -6.97
CA ALA A 171 -0.77 5.97 -7.49
C ALA A 171 -1.91 6.01 -8.50
N GLY A 172 -3.02 6.67 -8.18
CA GLY A 172 -4.16 6.83 -9.08
C GLY A 172 -3.83 7.61 -10.36
N THR A 173 -2.85 8.53 -10.31
CA THR A 173 -2.34 9.20 -11.52
C THR A 173 -1.58 8.23 -12.42
N PHE A 174 -0.71 7.38 -11.83
CA PHE A 174 0.02 6.35 -12.56
C PHE A 174 -0.95 5.31 -13.14
N GLU A 175 -1.84 4.76 -12.33
CA GLU A 175 -2.83 3.76 -12.76
C GLU A 175 -3.71 4.31 -13.89
N SER A 176 -4.27 5.51 -13.73
CA SER A 176 -5.09 6.11 -14.80
C SER A 176 -4.30 6.29 -16.10
N THR A 177 -3.02 6.63 -16.02
CA THR A 177 -2.16 6.78 -17.20
C THR A 177 -1.85 5.42 -17.84
N GLU A 178 -1.59 4.39 -17.03
CA GLU A 178 -1.36 3.02 -17.49
C GLU A 178 -2.58 2.43 -18.20
N ILE A 179 -3.80 2.74 -17.74
CA ILE A 179 -5.05 2.31 -18.40
C ILE A 179 -5.34 3.18 -19.65
N TYR A 180 -4.96 4.46 -19.64
CA TYR A 180 -5.24 5.39 -20.74
C TYR A 180 -4.29 5.23 -21.94
N MET A 181 -2.99 5.04 -21.71
CA MET A 181 -1.96 4.98 -22.77
C MET A 181 -2.23 3.90 -23.83
N PRO A 182 -2.63 2.67 -23.47
CA PRO A 182 -2.91 1.63 -24.46
C PRO A 182 -4.04 1.99 -25.44
N ARG A 183 -4.94 2.91 -25.06
CA ARG A 183 -6.07 3.35 -25.90
C ARG A 183 -5.65 4.32 -27.01
N ILE A 184 -4.69 5.19 -26.71
CA ILE A 184 -4.21 6.21 -27.66
C ILE A 184 -3.22 5.60 -28.65
N TYR A 185 -2.27 4.84 -28.14
CA TYR A 185 -1.15 4.36 -28.92
C TYR A 185 -1.39 2.92 -29.37
N ALA A 186 -2.48 2.66 -30.11
CA ALA A 186 -2.88 1.31 -30.50
C ALA A 186 -1.75 0.54 -31.22
N SER A 187 -1.10 -0.37 -30.50
CA SER A 187 -0.14 -1.34 -31.01
C SER A 187 -0.49 -2.71 -30.41
N PRO A 188 -0.41 -3.81 -31.19
CA PRO A 188 -0.83 -5.14 -30.75
C PRO A 188 -0.04 -5.72 -29.56
N TYR A 189 1.03 -5.07 -29.10
CA TYR A 189 1.91 -5.54 -28.00
C TYR A 189 2.24 -4.45 -26.97
N ASN A 190 1.21 -3.71 -26.53
CA ASN A 190 1.36 -2.41 -25.87
C ASN A 190 1.78 -2.40 -24.39
N ILE A 191 2.57 -3.38 -23.95
CA ILE A 191 3.14 -3.34 -22.60
C ILE A 191 4.23 -2.26 -22.47
N GLU A 192 4.85 -1.85 -23.58
CA GLU A 192 5.97 -0.91 -23.57
C GLU A 192 5.63 0.46 -22.99
N TYR A 193 4.50 1.08 -23.37
CA TYR A 193 4.17 2.43 -22.89
C TYR A 193 3.85 2.49 -21.39
N PRO A 194 3.02 1.59 -20.82
CA PRO A 194 2.86 1.51 -19.36
C PRO A 194 4.20 1.30 -18.64
N LEU A 195 5.13 0.51 -19.20
CA LEU A 195 6.45 0.31 -18.60
C LEU A 195 7.35 1.55 -18.65
N MET A 196 7.20 2.43 -19.64
CA MET A 196 7.96 3.69 -19.68
C MET A 196 7.66 4.61 -18.50
N LEU A 197 6.50 4.44 -17.84
CA LEU A 197 6.15 5.21 -16.65
C LEU A 197 7.10 4.94 -15.48
N TRP A 198 7.86 3.84 -15.48
CA TRP A 198 8.93 3.62 -14.50
C TRP A 198 9.98 4.74 -14.47
N ILE A 199 10.24 5.39 -15.61
CA ILE A 199 11.18 6.52 -15.68
C ILE A 199 10.73 7.66 -14.74
N ALA A 200 9.42 7.91 -14.67
CA ALA A 200 8.83 8.87 -13.75
C ALA A 200 8.58 8.28 -12.35
N ALA A 201 8.23 6.99 -12.24
CA ALA A 201 7.90 6.36 -10.98
C ALA A 201 9.11 6.22 -10.04
N VAL A 202 10.29 5.85 -10.56
CA VAL A 202 11.51 5.67 -9.74
C VAL A 202 11.86 6.92 -8.90
N PRO A 203 12.00 8.13 -9.47
CA PRO A 203 12.29 9.32 -8.68
C PRO A 203 11.15 9.66 -7.70
N VAL A 204 9.89 9.41 -8.06
CA VAL A 204 8.74 9.62 -7.18
C VAL A 204 8.79 8.67 -5.98
N ILE A 205 8.97 7.37 -6.20
CA ILE A 205 9.14 6.35 -5.16
C ILE A 205 10.31 6.72 -4.24
N TYR A 206 11.45 7.15 -4.80
CA TYR A 206 12.59 7.60 -4.00
C TYR A 206 12.24 8.79 -3.09
N LEU A 207 11.50 9.78 -3.61
CA LEU A 207 11.05 10.93 -2.83
C LEU A 207 10.06 10.52 -1.73
N LEU A 208 9.13 9.61 -2.02
CA LEU A 208 8.17 9.06 -1.06
C LEU A 208 8.89 8.30 0.06
N ILE A 209 9.86 7.44 -0.27
CA ILE A 209 10.69 6.75 0.73
C ILE A 209 11.43 7.76 1.62
N ARG A 210 11.96 8.84 1.04
CA ARG A 210 12.64 9.88 1.82
C ARG A 210 11.67 10.64 2.72
N LEU A 211 10.46 10.93 2.24
CA LEU A 211 9.42 11.60 3.00
C LEU A 211 8.93 10.72 4.16
N TYR A 212 8.64 9.45 3.92
CA TYR A 212 8.28 8.47 4.96
C TYR A 212 9.34 8.43 6.06
N ARG A 213 10.62 8.30 5.69
CA ARG A 213 11.74 8.31 6.65
C ARG A 213 11.85 9.62 7.43
N ARG A 214 11.46 10.74 6.84
CA ARG A 214 11.47 12.05 7.50
C ARG A 214 10.35 12.15 8.55
N ILE A 215 9.17 11.61 8.25
CA ILE A 215 8.05 11.56 9.20
C ILE A 215 8.38 10.58 10.35
N ASP A 216 8.99 9.44 10.03
CA ASP A 216 9.42 8.39 10.98
C ASP A 216 10.80 8.64 11.62
N ARG A 217 11.30 9.88 11.59
CA ARG A 217 12.67 10.20 12.01
C ARG A 217 12.94 9.90 13.49
N ASP A 218 11.92 9.96 14.34
CA ASP A 218 12.05 9.72 15.77
C ASP A 218 12.56 8.30 16.09
N GLU A 219 12.30 7.33 15.22
CA GLU A 219 12.85 5.98 15.33
C GLU A 219 14.35 5.91 15.01
N TYR A 220 14.85 6.78 14.12
CA TYR A 220 16.26 6.87 13.76
C TYR A 220 17.07 7.63 14.82
N ASP A 221 16.55 8.76 15.32
CA ASP A 221 17.28 9.59 16.28
C ASP A 221 17.39 8.92 17.66
N ARG A 222 16.40 8.11 18.07
CA ARG A 222 16.49 7.28 19.30
C ARG A 222 17.55 6.18 19.21
N LYS A 223 17.94 5.76 18.01
CA LYS A 223 19.04 4.80 17.81
C LYS A 223 20.40 5.43 18.13
N ILE A 224 20.54 6.74 17.96
CA ILE A 224 21.78 7.49 18.18
C ILE A 224 21.96 7.79 19.68
N LYS A 225 20.90 8.25 20.37
CA LYS A 225 20.97 8.57 21.82
C LYS A 225 21.21 7.38 22.75
N ASN A 226 20.99 6.14 22.28
CA ASN A 226 21.19 4.93 23.08
C ASN A 226 22.46 4.15 22.68
N LYS A 227 23.37 4.73 21.90
CA LYS A 227 24.74 4.23 21.92
C LYS A 227 25.32 4.61 23.29
N PRO A 228 25.81 3.66 24.11
CA PRO A 228 26.60 4.04 25.26
C PRO A 228 27.72 4.93 24.74
N GLU A 229 27.88 6.12 25.33
CA GLU A 229 29.11 6.86 25.19
C GLU A 229 30.20 5.89 25.64
N ASP A 230 31.04 5.49 24.69
CA ASP A 230 32.18 4.63 24.93
C ASP A 230 33.15 5.50 25.76
N PHE A 231 32.96 5.52 27.07
CA PHE A 231 33.85 6.13 28.07
C PHE A 231 35.12 5.27 28.23
N THR A 232 35.67 4.81 27.12
CA THR A 232 37.08 4.44 26.99
C THR A 232 37.64 5.49 26.04
N GLN A 233 38.42 6.48 26.49
CA GLN A 233 39.70 6.30 27.15
C GLN A 233 40.01 7.53 28.02
N PHE A 234 40.14 7.31 29.32
CA PHE A 234 41.19 7.96 30.12
C PHE A 234 42.50 7.21 29.88
#